data_AF-A0A353LYL0-F1
#
_entry.id   AF-A0A353LYL0-F1
#
_cell.length_a   1.000
_cell.length_b   1.000
_cell.length_c   1.000
_cell.angle_alpha   90.00
_cell.angle_beta   90.00
_cell.angle_gamma   90.00
#
_symmetry.space_group_name_H-M   'P 1'
#
loop_
_entity.id
_entity.type
_entity.pdbx_description
1 polymer ?
#
loop_
_entity_poly.entity_id
_entity_poly.type
_entity_poly.pdbx_seq_one_letter_code
_entity_poly.pdbx_strand_id
1 'polypeptide(L)'
;NYGEDFWQGVTESSRPDLQLVTMKTKKSGFVVAAASSFRLYLNGDEVASLKPTYHISPRYASGEVAALLQIGETLSLEKTVAVATNRDYPSDKVTDKAAWILKQHPARYDELFAGHARAWSKVWQDSDIQISGDVAAQQGIRFNIF
;
A
#
# COMPACT_ATOMS: atom_id res chain seq x y z
N ASN A 1 0.71 -3.08 25.55
CA ASN A 1 -0.74 -3.18 25.80
C ASN A 1 -1.11 -2.59 27.14
N TYR A 2 -1.10 -1.27 27.25
CA TYR A 2 -1.83 -0.55 28.30
C TYR A 2 -3.15 -0.17 27.63
N GLY A 3 -4.31 -0.37 28.26
CA GLY A 3 -5.64 -0.12 27.68
C GLY A 3 -5.94 1.34 27.29
N GLU A 4 -4.91 2.16 27.14
CA GLU A 4 -4.97 3.49 26.58
C GLU A 4 -4.85 3.42 25.06
N ASP A 5 -5.81 4.07 24.42
CA ASP A 5 -5.73 4.37 23.01
C ASP A 5 -4.51 5.26 22.70
N PHE A 6 -3.49 4.70 22.07
CA PHE A 6 -2.20 5.35 21.81
C PHE A 6 -2.27 6.39 20.68
N TRP A 7 -3.30 6.30 19.83
CA TRP A 7 -3.42 7.07 18.61
C TRP A 7 -4.58 8.06 18.68
N GLN A 8 -4.39 9.21 18.05
CA GLN A 8 -5.40 10.23 17.84
C GLN A 8 -5.65 10.33 16.33
N GLY A 9 -6.93 10.25 15.94
CA GLY A 9 -7.32 10.51 14.54
C GLY A 9 -7.07 11.97 14.19
N VAL A 10 -6.57 12.22 12.99
CA VAL A 10 -6.29 13.57 12.47
C VAL A 10 -7.19 13.88 11.28
N THR A 11 -7.24 12.99 10.29
CA THR A 11 -8.02 13.20 9.06
C THR A 11 -8.38 11.87 8.42
N GLU A 12 -9.61 11.76 7.95
CA GLU A 12 -10.12 10.67 7.14
C GLU A 12 -10.75 11.22 5.87
N SER A 13 -10.55 10.54 4.74
CA SER A 13 -11.21 10.87 3.48
C SER A 13 -11.40 9.60 2.68
N SER A 14 -12.58 9.44 2.07
CA SER A 14 -12.83 8.38 1.10
C SER A 14 -13.57 8.95 -0.12
N ARG A 15 -12.95 8.85 -1.28
CA ARG A 15 -13.42 9.33 -2.59
C ARG A 15 -12.85 8.41 -3.70
N PRO A 16 -13.29 8.53 -4.97
CA PRO A 16 -12.94 7.58 -6.03
C PRO A 16 -11.46 7.26 -6.23
N ASP A 17 -10.61 8.25 -6.09
CA ASP A 17 -9.16 8.17 -6.29
C ASP A 17 -8.38 8.20 -4.97
N LEU A 18 -9.04 8.12 -3.81
CA LEU A 18 -8.39 8.24 -2.51
C LEU A 18 -9.20 7.67 -1.33
N GLN A 19 -8.64 6.69 -0.64
CA GLN A 19 -8.92 6.32 0.75
C GLN A 19 -7.73 6.74 1.61
N LEU A 20 -7.97 7.63 2.56
CA LEU A 20 -6.92 8.27 3.37
C LEU A 20 -7.28 8.20 4.85
N VAL A 21 -6.31 7.82 5.67
CA VAL A 21 -6.36 7.97 7.13
C VAL A 21 -5.04 8.58 7.60
N THR A 22 -5.13 9.62 8.42
CA THR A 22 -3.99 10.24 9.11
C THR A 22 -4.16 10.09 10.61
N MET A 23 -3.12 9.59 11.26
CA MET A 23 -3.09 9.32 12.69
C MET A 23 -1.89 10.00 13.33
N LYS A 24 -2.03 10.38 14.61
CA LYS A 24 -0.97 10.94 15.43
C LYS A 24 -0.82 10.17 16.73
N THR A 25 0.38 9.79 17.11
CA THR A 25 0.62 9.19 18.44
C THR A 25 0.48 10.25 19.53
N LYS A 26 -0.17 9.93 20.65
CA LYS A 26 -0.42 10.91 21.73
C LYS A 26 0.86 11.41 22.41
N LYS A 27 1.84 10.53 22.64
CA LYS A 27 3.05 10.84 23.43
C LYS A 27 4.14 11.55 22.64
N SER A 28 4.59 10.96 21.53
CA SER A 28 5.70 11.51 20.73
C SER A 28 5.25 12.48 19.64
N GLY A 29 3.94 12.59 19.40
CA GLY A 29 3.42 13.40 18.30
C GLY A 29 3.84 12.92 16.90
N PHE A 30 4.26 11.66 16.75
CA PHE A 30 4.52 11.06 15.45
C PHE A 30 3.24 11.06 14.61
N VAL A 31 3.32 11.61 13.40
CA VAL A 31 2.20 11.72 12.46
C VAL A 31 2.48 10.82 11.27
N VAL A 32 1.48 10.03 10.88
CA VAL A 32 1.53 9.16 9.70
C VAL A 32 0.22 9.28 8.94
N ALA A 33 0.32 9.38 7.61
CA ALA A 33 -0.81 9.31 6.70
C ALA A 33 -0.63 8.12 5.76
N ALA A 34 -1.68 7.32 5.61
CA ALA A 34 -1.78 6.28 4.59
C ALA A 34 -2.85 6.68 3.58
N ALA A 35 -2.43 6.97 2.36
CA ALA A 35 -3.29 7.23 1.21
C ALA A 35 -3.31 5.98 0.32
N SER A 36 -4.47 5.58 -0.18
CA SER A 36 -4.57 4.47 -1.10
C SER A 36 -5.63 4.69 -2.16
N SER A 37 -5.50 3.99 -3.27
CA SER A 37 -6.52 3.88 -4.31
C SER A 37 -6.50 2.45 -4.82
N PHE A 38 -7.57 2.03 -5.47
CA PHE A 38 -7.63 0.69 -6.06
C PHE A 38 -8.25 0.72 -7.45
N ARG A 39 -7.90 -0.29 -8.25
CA ARG A 39 -8.48 -0.60 -9.55
C ARG A 39 -9.03 -2.03 -9.50
N LEU A 40 -10.06 -2.28 -10.29
CA LEU A 40 -10.73 -3.58 -10.36
C LEU A 40 -10.62 -4.11 -11.78
N TYR A 41 -10.36 -5.40 -11.90
CA TYR A 41 -10.24 -6.08 -13.18
C TYR A 41 -11.08 -7.35 -13.17
N LEU A 42 -11.88 -7.57 -14.22
CA LEU A 42 -12.62 -8.81 -14.44
C LEU A 42 -11.98 -9.53 -15.62
N ASN A 43 -11.46 -10.73 -15.37
CA ASN A 43 -10.73 -11.53 -16.36
C ASN A 43 -9.56 -10.78 -17.04
N GLY A 44 -8.96 -9.81 -16.33
CA GLY A 44 -7.82 -9.01 -16.81
C GLY A 44 -8.20 -7.61 -17.35
N ASP A 45 -9.47 -7.36 -17.65
CA ASP A 45 -9.94 -6.08 -18.17
C ASP A 45 -10.39 -5.14 -17.05
N GLU A 46 -9.95 -3.88 -17.09
CA GLU A 46 -10.28 -2.88 -16.07
C GLU A 46 -11.77 -2.53 -16.11
N VAL A 47 -12.47 -2.70 -14.98
CA VAL A 47 -13.92 -2.60 -14.92
C VAL A 47 -14.34 -1.23 -14.39
N ALA A 48 -14.55 -0.29 -15.30
CA ALA A 48 -15.09 1.04 -14.98
C ALA A 48 -16.60 1.03 -14.64
N SER A 49 -17.31 -0.06 -14.93
CA SER A 49 -18.77 -0.17 -14.70
C SER A 49 -19.13 -0.44 -13.23
N LEU A 50 -18.21 -1.01 -12.45
CA LEU A 50 -18.40 -1.17 -11.02
C LEU A 50 -18.27 0.20 -10.36
N LYS A 51 -19.31 0.62 -9.64
CA LYS A 51 -19.37 1.91 -8.94
C LYS A 51 -19.18 1.67 -7.44
N PRO A 52 -17.98 1.90 -6.89
CA PRO A 52 -17.78 1.72 -5.46
C PRO A 52 -18.54 2.77 -4.65
N THR A 53 -19.01 2.37 -3.47
CA THR A 53 -19.46 3.27 -2.43
C THR A 53 -18.31 3.60 -1.50
N TYR A 54 -18.26 4.83 -0.98
CA TYR A 54 -17.15 5.29 -0.16
C TYR A 54 -17.63 5.61 1.25
N HIS A 55 -16.93 5.07 2.24
CA HIS A 55 -17.29 5.24 3.64
C HIS A 55 -16.13 5.84 4.42
N ILE A 56 -16.48 6.70 5.38
CA ILE A 56 -15.57 7.20 6.39
C ILE A 56 -16.18 6.96 7.77
N SER A 57 -15.34 6.60 8.72
CA SER A 57 -15.66 6.61 10.14
C SER A 57 -14.37 6.91 10.92
N PRO A 58 -14.41 7.17 12.24
CA PRO A 58 -13.20 7.51 12.97
C PRO A 58 -12.09 6.48 12.74
N ARG A 59 -10.96 6.94 12.19
CA ARG A 59 -9.75 6.14 11.88
C ARG A 59 -9.93 5.13 10.76
N TYR A 60 -10.94 5.32 9.91
CA TYR A 60 -11.30 4.37 8.87
C TYR A 60 -11.77 5.09 7.61
N ALA A 61 -11.26 4.62 6.47
CA ALA A 61 -11.71 5.01 5.15
C ALA A 61 -11.74 3.77 4.26
N SER A 62 -12.83 3.57 3.51
CA SER A 62 -12.97 2.44 2.59
C SER A 62 -13.69 2.80 1.32
N GLY A 63 -13.39 2.04 0.26
CA GLY A 63 -14.25 1.87 -0.89
C GLY A 63 -14.81 0.45 -0.85
N GLU A 64 -16.10 0.31 -1.11
CA GLU A 64 -16.84 -0.94 -1.11
C GLU A 64 -17.40 -1.18 -2.50
N VAL A 65 -17.23 -2.41 -3.01
CA VAL A 65 -17.74 -2.82 -4.32
C VAL A 65 -18.41 -4.18 -4.20
N ALA A 66 -19.53 -4.34 -4.90
CA ALA A 66 -20.21 -5.61 -5.06
C ALA A 66 -20.20 -6.00 -6.55
N ALA A 67 -19.83 -7.25 -6.84
CA ALA A 67 -19.84 -7.81 -8.18
C ALA A 67 -20.45 -9.21 -8.15
N LEU A 68 -21.24 -9.55 -9.16
CA LEU A 68 -21.73 -10.89 -9.39
C LEU A 68 -20.76 -11.60 -10.34
N LEU A 69 -20.22 -12.75 -9.93
CA LEU A 69 -19.27 -13.53 -10.72
C LEU A 69 -19.88 -14.85 -11.16
N GLN A 70 -19.57 -15.26 -12.37
CA GLN A 70 -19.86 -16.58 -12.91
C GLN A 70 -18.70 -17.54 -12.63
N ILE A 71 -18.97 -18.85 -12.71
CA ILE A 71 -17.94 -19.87 -12.57
C ILE A 71 -16.88 -19.67 -13.64
N GLY A 72 -15.62 -19.60 -13.22
CA GLY A 72 -14.47 -19.37 -14.10
C GLY A 72 -14.07 -17.90 -14.25
N GLU A 73 -14.87 -16.96 -13.77
CA GLU A 73 -14.48 -15.54 -13.76
C GLU A 73 -13.53 -15.22 -12.60
N THR A 74 -12.58 -14.31 -12.86
CA THR A 74 -11.64 -13.80 -11.87
C THR A 74 -11.82 -12.30 -11.70
N LEU A 75 -12.17 -11.87 -10.48
CA LEU A 75 -12.12 -10.46 -10.09
C LEU A 75 -10.81 -10.19 -9.35
N SER A 76 -9.98 -9.32 -9.93
CA SER A 76 -8.72 -8.87 -9.35
C SER A 76 -8.83 -7.44 -8.84
N LEU A 77 -8.23 -7.17 -7.69
CA LEU A 77 -8.12 -5.83 -7.12
C LEU A 77 -6.64 -5.46 -7.01
N GLU A 78 -6.24 -4.39 -7.71
CA GLU A 78 -4.92 -3.79 -7.54
C GLU A 78 -5.07 -2.60 -6.58
N LYS A 79 -4.37 -2.62 -5.44
CA LYS A 79 -4.38 -1.51 -4.48
C LYS A 79 -2.99 -0.90 -4.37
N THR A 80 -2.91 0.39 -4.62
CA THR A 80 -1.68 1.18 -4.41
C THR A 80 -1.81 1.96 -3.11
N VAL A 81 -0.77 1.94 -2.28
CA VAL A 81 -0.73 2.66 -1.01
C VAL A 81 0.52 3.53 -0.95
N ALA A 82 0.35 4.80 -0.61
CA ALA A 82 1.42 5.73 -0.27
C ALA A 82 1.35 6.05 1.22
N VAL A 83 2.49 5.93 1.91
CA VAL A 83 2.63 6.30 3.32
C VAL A 83 3.58 7.47 3.42
N ALA A 84 3.17 8.51 4.15
CA ALA A 84 4.04 9.63 4.50
C ALA A 84 4.06 9.80 6.02
N THR A 85 5.20 10.25 6.56
CA THR A 85 5.36 10.46 7.99
C THR A 85 5.96 11.83 8.28
N ASN A 86 5.85 12.28 9.54
CA ASN A 86 6.52 13.51 9.97
C ASN A 86 8.04 13.36 10.23
N ARG A 87 8.63 12.20 9.90
CA ARG A 87 10.09 12.07 9.75
C ARG A 87 10.57 12.59 8.40
N ASP A 88 9.70 12.52 7.39
CA ASP A 88 10.02 12.85 6.01
C ASP A 88 9.52 14.25 5.62
N TYR A 89 8.44 14.73 6.26
CA TYR A 89 7.77 15.99 5.95
C TYR A 89 7.34 16.75 7.22
N PRO A 90 7.09 18.06 7.16
CA PRO A 90 6.43 18.78 8.26
C PRO A 90 5.07 18.15 8.61
N SER A 91 4.73 18.11 9.91
CA SER A 91 3.52 17.44 10.41
C SER A 91 2.23 17.88 9.74
N ASP A 92 2.10 19.17 9.41
CA ASP A 92 0.94 19.77 8.73
C ASP A 92 0.87 19.44 7.22
N LYS A 93 1.93 18.85 6.66
CA LYS A 93 2.03 18.43 5.25
C LYS A 93 1.90 16.94 5.05
N VAL A 94 1.96 16.13 6.10
CA VAL A 94 1.97 14.65 6.00
C VAL A 94 0.77 14.11 5.22
N THR A 95 -0.44 14.60 5.53
CA THR A 95 -1.68 14.21 4.85
C THR A 95 -1.63 14.50 3.35
N ASP A 96 -1.30 15.75 3.00
CA ASP A 96 -1.24 16.19 1.60
C ASP A 96 -0.14 15.45 0.83
N LYS A 97 0.98 15.16 1.48
CA LYS A 97 2.10 14.45 0.87
C LYS A 97 1.77 12.99 0.59
N ALA A 98 1.08 12.28 1.48
CA ALA A 98 0.63 10.92 1.18
C ALA A 98 -0.31 10.90 -0.05
N ALA A 99 -1.29 11.80 -0.10
CA ALA A 99 -2.20 11.91 -1.24
C ALA A 99 -1.49 12.32 -2.53
N TRP A 100 -0.52 13.24 -2.45
CA TRP A 100 0.30 13.65 -3.59
C TRP A 100 1.18 12.52 -4.12
N ILE A 101 1.88 11.79 -3.25
CA ILE A 101 2.72 10.64 -3.63
C ILE A 101 1.87 9.60 -4.38
N LEU A 102 0.70 9.25 -3.83
CA LEU A 102 -0.23 8.33 -4.49
C LEU A 102 -0.59 8.81 -5.90
N LYS A 103 -0.95 10.09 -6.03
CA LYS A 103 -1.32 10.70 -7.32
C LYS A 103 -0.17 10.73 -8.33
N GLN A 104 1.08 10.87 -7.88
CA GLN A 104 2.25 10.88 -8.78
C GLN A 104 2.64 9.50 -9.29
N HIS A 105 2.11 8.42 -8.71
CA HIS A 105 2.44 7.04 -9.09
C HIS A 105 1.20 6.27 -9.56
N PRO A 106 0.57 6.66 -10.69
CA PRO A 106 -0.65 6.04 -11.20
C PRO A 106 -0.42 4.66 -11.88
N ALA A 107 0.82 4.17 -11.82
CA ALA A 107 1.29 2.94 -12.47
C ALA A 107 0.51 1.70 -12.02
N ARG A 108 0.41 0.71 -12.92
CA ARG A 108 -0.22 -0.59 -12.63
C ARG A 108 0.70 -1.48 -11.82
N TYR A 109 0.13 -2.53 -11.21
CA TYR A 109 0.90 -3.47 -10.39
C TYR A 109 2.14 -4.00 -11.13
N ASP A 110 1.99 -4.47 -12.37
CA ASP A 110 3.08 -5.06 -13.14
C ASP A 110 4.25 -4.08 -13.37
N GLU A 111 3.96 -2.81 -13.60
CA GLU A 111 4.99 -1.77 -13.79
C GLU A 111 5.75 -1.51 -12.48
N LEU A 112 5.02 -1.42 -11.37
CA LEU A 112 5.59 -1.23 -10.03
C LEU A 112 6.42 -2.46 -9.62
N PHE A 113 5.92 -3.66 -9.88
CA PHE A 113 6.62 -4.91 -9.61
C PHE A 113 7.89 -5.04 -10.45
N ALA A 114 7.84 -4.69 -11.74
CA ALA A 114 9.03 -4.69 -12.59
C ALA A 114 10.08 -3.69 -12.10
N GLY A 115 9.65 -2.51 -11.63
CA GLY A 115 10.54 -1.53 -10.98
C GLY A 115 11.18 -2.09 -9.70
N HIS A 116 10.38 -2.73 -8.85
CA HIS A 116 10.83 -3.38 -7.62
C HIS A 116 11.85 -4.50 -7.90
N ALA A 117 11.56 -5.39 -8.86
CA ALA A 117 12.45 -6.47 -9.25
C ALA A 117 13.80 -5.96 -9.78
N ARG A 118 13.81 -4.87 -10.56
CA ARG A 118 15.06 -4.22 -11.00
C ARG A 118 15.87 -3.68 -9.83
N ALA A 119 15.21 -3.03 -8.87
CA ALA A 119 15.89 -2.51 -7.68
C ALA A 119 16.52 -3.65 -6.85
N TRP A 120 15.79 -4.73 -6.62
CA TRP A 120 16.31 -5.91 -5.93
C TRP A 120 17.43 -6.60 -6.69
N SER A 121 17.33 -6.70 -8.02
CA SER A 121 18.41 -7.28 -8.84
C SER A 121 19.73 -6.54 -8.61
N LYS A 122 19.71 -5.22 -8.44
CA LYS A 122 20.90 -4.44 -8.10
C LYS A 122 21.43 -4.75 -6.69
N VAL A 123 20.57 -4.91 -5.70
CA VAL A 123 20.98 -5.30 -4.34
C VAL A 123 21.64 -6.68 -4.35
N TRP A 124 21.04 -7.63 -5.07
CA TRP A 124 21.56 -9.00 -5.19
C TRP A 124 22.89 -9.09 -5.94
N GLN A 125 23.16 -8.20 -6.91
CA GLN A 125 24.46 -8.15 -7.58
C GLN A 125 25.63 -7.96 -6.60
N ASP A 126 25.41 -7.16 -5.54
CA ASP A 126 26.44 -6.82 -4.57
C ASP A 126 26.41 -7.73 -3.32
N SER A 127 25.31 -8.46 -3.09
CA SER A 127 25.05 -9.15 -1.81
C SER A 127 24.85 -10.66 -1.91
N ASP A 128 24.68 -11.25 -3.10
CA ASP A 128 24.36 -12.68 -3.23
C ASP A 128 25.52 -13.59 -2.79
N ILE A 129 25.18 -14.62 -2.01
CA ILE A 129 26.10 -15.67 -1.56
C ILE A 129 25.63 -16.99 -2.15
N GLN A 130 26.50 -17.64 -2.93
CA GLN A 130 26.20 -18.91 -3.58
C GLN A 130 26.71 -20.10 -2.75
N ILE A 131 25.84 -21.06 -2.48
CA ILE A 131 26.15 -22.30 -1.76
C ILE A 131 25.83 -23.49 -2.69
N SER A 132 26.87 -24.18 -3.12
CA SER A 132 26.76 -25.35 -4.00
C SER A 132 26.48 -26.63 -3.20
N GLY A 133 25.55 -27.46 -3.68
CA GLY A 133 25.27 -28.78 -3.11
C GLY A 133 24.27 -28.78 -1.94
N ASP A 134 23.83 -27.62 -1.47
CA ASP A 134 22.83 -27.50 -0.40
C ASP A 134 21.79 -26.41 -0.72
N VAL A 135 20.67 -26.85 -1.29
CA VAL A 135 19.55 -25.96 -1.67
C VAL A 135 18.89 -25.30 -0.46
N ALA A 136 18.84 -25.98 0.68
CA ALA A 136 18.23 -25.44 1.90
C ALA A 136 19.12 -24.34 2.50
N ALA A 137 20.44 -24.56 2.54
CA ALA A 137 21.38 -23.53 2.94
C ALA A 137 21.36 -22.33 1.98
N GLN A 138 21.27 -22.56 0.65
CA GLN A 138 21.15 -21.49 -0.34
C GLN A 138 19.90 -20.64 -0.15
N GLN A 139 18.75 -21.26 0.12
CA GLN A 139 17.52 -20.53 0.43
C GLN A 139 17.65 -19.78 1.75
N GLY A 140 18.22 -20.41 2.78
CA GLY A 140 18.40 -19.83 4.11
C GLY A 140 19.25 -18.56 4.07
N ILE A 141 20.40 -18.58 3.39
CA ILE A 141 21.25 -17.37 3.33
C ILE A 141 20.57 -16.24 2.54
N ARG A 142 19.89 -16.55 1.43
CA ARG A 142 19.13 -15.54 0.68
C ARG A 142 17.95 -14.98 1.47
N PHE A 143 17.27 -15.80 2.25
CA PHE A 143 16.21 -15.33 3.13
C PHE A 143 16.74 -14.35 4.20
N ASN A 144 17.95 -14.56 4.73
CA ASN A 144 18.54 -13.65 5.72
C ASN A 144 19.04 -12.32 5.10
N ILE A 145 19.37 -12.31 3.81
CA ILE A 145 19.80 -11.11 3.09
C ILE A 145 18.60 -10.26 2.65
N PHE A 146 17.48 -10.92 2.32
CA PHE A 146 16.22 -10.27 1.92
C PHE A 146 15.53 -9.55 3.09
#